data_AF-A0A7L2N947-F1
#
_entry.id   AF-A0A7L2N947-F1
#
_cell.length_a   1.000
_cell.length_b   1.000
_cell.length_c   1.000
_cell.angle_alpha   90.00
_cell.angle_beta   90.00
_cell.angle_gamma   90.00
#
_symmetry.space_group_name_H-M   'P 1'
#
loop_
_entity.id
_entity.type
_entity.pdbx_description
1 polymer ?
#
loop_
_entity_poly.entity_id
_entity_poly.type
_entity_poly.pdbx_seq_one_letter_code
_entity_poly.pdbx_strand_id
1 'polypeptide(L)'
;PVPVSPLYMRPLKWIFLLLLVFSLVTMWYITFSSNAGLDKVNLLYFYEYEPVYRQPRPFTLRERRSCADAEPFLVILVASRPGDVQARQAIRITWGSRESWWGQRILTLFLLGQGAQREDGAAALSVEDESVLYGDIIRQDFLDTYDNLTLKTIMAFQWLSEFCSNARFFMKTDVDVFINTPNLVKLLLQLNSSENVFTGYPLIDNVAYRGLDRKRFISYEEYPFKLYPPYCSGLGYILDGKLALRTYQLMGHVKPLKFEDVYVGICLNILKVNITIPADTEQFFLYKINFDVCKYRHLIAVHGLTSSELVQFWQDLSSGTTKTC
;
A
#
# COMPACT_ATOMS: atom_id res chain seq x y z
N PRO A 1 5.34 66.22 43.69
CA PRO A 1 6.45 65.86 42.78
C PRO A 1 7.52 65.05 43.54
N VAL A 2 7.38 63.72 43.50
CA VAL A 2 8.34 62.78 44.11
C VAL A 2 9.35 62.39 43.02
N PRO A 3 10.68 62.47 43.26
CA PRO A 3 11.67 62.16 42.25
C PRO A 3 11.82 60.64 42.12
N VAL A 4 11.56 60.11 40.92
CA VAL A 4 11.87 58.71 40.59
C VAL A 4 13.38 58.60 40.42
N SER A 5 14.03 57.89 41.33
CA SER A 5 15.48 57.70 41.36
C SER A 5 15.97 56.81 40.20
N PRO A 6 17.15 57.09 39.60
CA PRO A 6 17.66 56.37 38.43
C PRO A 6 18.21 54.96 38.74
N LEU A 7 18.05 54.45 39.97
CA LEU A 7 18.66 53.19 40.41
C LEU A 7 17.87 51.92 40.06
N TYR A 8 16.59 52.02 39.68
CA TYR A 8 15.76 50.85 39.33
C TYR A 8 15.75 50.49 37.83
N MET A 9 16.36 51.31 36.98
CA MET A 9 16.35 51.13 35.52
C MET A 9 17.43 50.16 35.01
N ARG A 10 18.51 49.95 35.78
CA ARG A 10 19.62 49.06 35.38
C ARG A 10 19.26 47.57 35.39
N PRO A 11 18.66 47.00 36.45
CA PRO A 11 18.32 45.58 36.46
C PRO A 11 17.21 45.24 35.46
N LEU A 12 16.27 46.16 35.22
CA LEU A 12 15.16 45.96 34.27
C LEU A 12 15.66 45.85 32.83
N LYS A 13 16.68 46.65 32.45
CA LYS A 13 17.32 46.56 31.12
C LYS A 13 18.02 45.22 30.90
N TRP A 14 18.67 44.68 31.93
CA TRP A 14 19.32 43.36 31.85
C TRP A 14 18.30 42.23 31.75
N ILE A 15 17.19 42.30 32.49
CA ILE A 15 16.09 41.32 32.38
C ILE A 15 15.47 41.35 30.98
N PHE A 16 15.21 42.54 30.42
CA PHE A 16 14.67 42.68 29.08
C PHE A 16 15.63 42.12 28.01
N LEU A 17 16.93 42.39 28.15
CA LEU A 17 17.95 41.85 27.26
C LEU A 17 17.99 40.31 27.32
N LEU A 18 17.88 39.73 28.52
CA LEU A 18 17.89 38.28 28.75
C LEU A 18 16.66 37.61 28.12
N LEU A 19 15.47 38.21 28.28
CA LEU A 19 14.24 37.73 27.65
C LEU A 19 14.30 37.85 26.12
N LEU A 20 14.92 38.91 25.59
CA LEU A 20 15.08 39.11 24.16
C LEU A 20 16.07 38.10 23.56
N VAL A 21 17.18 37.83 24.25
CA VAL A 21 18.13 36.77 23.86
C VAL A 21 17.48 35.39 23.94
N PHE A 22 16.74 35.09 25.03
CA PHE A 22 16.02 33.82 25.15
C PHE A 22 15.00 33.66 24.02
N SER A 23 14.22 34.70 23.72
CA SER A 23 13.28 34.72 22.59
C SER A 23 13.99 34.47 21.24
N LEU A 24 15.11 35.16 20.98
CA LEU A 24 15.89 34.95 19.76
C LEU A 24 16.49 33.53 19.68
N VAL A 25 16.97 32.98 20.80
CA VAL A 25 17.50 31.60 20.86
C VAL A 25 16.39 30.59 20.66
N THR A 26 15.20 30.80 21.24
CA THR A 26 14.03 29.92 21.00
C THR A 26 13.53 30.03 19.56
N MET A 27 13.45 31.22 18.99
CA MET A 27 13.10 31.42 17.58
C MET A 27 14.13 30.78 16.66
N TRP A 28 15.43 30.96 16.94
CA TRP A 28 16.51 30.32 16.21
C TRP A 28 16.48 28.80 16.36
N TYR A 29 16.22 28.27 17.56
CA TYR A 29 16.08 26.83 17.80
C TYR A 29 14.85 26.26 17.09
N ILE A 30 13.70 26.96 17.09
CA ILE A 30 12.49 26.53 16.36
C ILE A 30 12.74 26.55 14.85
N THR A 31 13.37 27.61 14.31
CA THR A 31 13.69 27.70 12.87
C THR A 31 14.80 26.75 12.43
N PHE A 32 15.83 26.55 13.25
CA PHE A 32 16.93 25.63 12.97
C PHE A 32 16.50 24.16 13.16
N SER A 33 15.72 23.86 14.21
CA SER A 33 15.10 22.54 14.39
C SER A 33 14.09 22.22 13.30
N SER A 34 13.39 23.22 12.73
CA SER A 34 12.52 23.00 11.57
C SER A 34 13.30 22.76 10.27
N ASN A 35 14.56 23.18 10.20
CA ASN A 35 15.46 22.99 9.06
C ASN A 35 16.37 21.74 9.18
N ALA A 36 16.21 20.94 10.23
CA ALA A 36 16.95 19.69 10.40
C ALA A 36 16.28 18.47 9.74
N GLY A 37 15.28 18.69 8.88
CA GLY A 37 14.84 17.66 7.93
C GLY A 37 15.77 17.67 6.74
N LEU A 38 16.45 16.56 6.44
CA LEU A 38 17.15 16.39 5.17
C LEU A 38 16.14 16.60 4.03
N ASP A 39 16.19 17.77 3.38
CA ASP A 39 15.28 18.14 2.27
C ASP A 39 15.47 17.25 1.03
N LYS A 40 16.56 16.48 0.97
CA LYS A 40 16.85 15.54 -0.11
C LYS A 40 16.78 14.11 0.40
N VAL A 41 15.82 13.34 -0.11
CA VAL A 41 15.68 11.91 0.20
C VAL A 41 16.93 11.17 -0.31
N ASN A 42 17.70 10.58 0.60
CA ASN A 42 18.75 9.65 0.21
C ASN A 42 18.13 8.26 0.04
N LEU A 43 17.85 7.89 -1.22
CA LEU A 43 17.22 6.60 -1.56
C LEU A 43 18.01 5.39 -1.07
N LEU A 44 19.35 5.49 -0.99
CA LEU A 44 20.22 4.42 -0.52
C LEU A 44 20.33 4.35 1.01
N TYR A 45 19.64 5.22 1.76
CA TYR A 45 19.66 5.20 3.23
C TYR A 45 19.17 3.87 3.81
N PHE A 46 18.18 3.26 3.15
CA PHE A 46 17.61 1.97 3.57
C PHE A 46 18.33 0.77 2.96
N TYR A 47 19.30 1.01 2.07
CA TYR A 47 20.02 -0.05 1.37
C TYR A 47 21.14 -0.62 2.26
N GLU A 48 21.09 -1.92 2.48
CA GLU A 48 22.09 -2.69 3.20
C GLU A 48 22.83 -3.58 2.19
N TYR A 49 24.17 -3.52 2.21
CA TYR A 49 25.00 -4.30 1.29
C TYR A 49 24.84 -5.80 1.55
N GLU A 50 24.86 -6.18 2.82
CA GLU A 50 24.47 -7.53 3.24
C GLU A 50 22.95 -7.66 3.15
N PRO A 51 22.43 -8.80 2.68
CA PRO A 51 21.00 -9.05 2.72
C PRO A 51 20.50 -8.92 4.16
N VAL A 52 19.43 -8.16 4.36
CA VAL A 52 18.66 -8.15 5.60
C VAL A 52 18.19 -9.58 5.81
N TYR A 53 18.89 -10.34 6.66
CA TYR A 53 18.68 -11.78 6.84
C TYR A 53 17.18 -12.07 6.92
N ARG A 54 16.63 -12.62 5.82
CA ARG A 54 15.23 -13.04 5.76
C ARG A 54 15.12 -14.22 6.70
N GLN A 55 14.64 -13.99 7.92
CA GLN A 55 14.14 -15.06 8.78
C GLN A 55 13.21 -15.90 7.90
N PRO A 56 13.51 -17.18 7.63
CA PRO A 56 12.70 -17.99 6.73
C PRO A 56 11.32 -18.13 7.35
N ARG A 57 10.31 -17.59 6.67
CA ARG A 57 8.92 -17.71 7.09
C ARG A 57 8.23 -18.70 6.16
N PRO A 58 7.98 -19.93 6.59
CA PRO A 58 7.38 -20.93 5.73
C PRO A 58 5.95 -20.52 5.36
N PHE A 59 5.55 -20.85 4.14
CA PHE A 59 4.14 -20.83 3.75
C PHE A 59 3.43 -21.98 4.49
N THR A 60 2.46 -21.64 5.34
CA THR A 60 1.68 -22.59 6.14
C THR A 60 0.42 -23.06 5.43
N LEU A 61 -0.11 -22.23 4.52
CA LEU A 61 -1.16 -22.61 3.56
C LEU A 61 -0.75 -22.13 2.17
N ARG A 62 -1.09 -22.95 1.17
CA ARG A 62 -0.82 -22.68 -0.24
C ARG A 62 -2.11 -22.85 -1.04
N GLU A 63 -2.17 -22.14 -2.14
CA GLU A 63 -3.22 -22.25 -3.14
C GLU A 63 -3.27 -23.65 -3.76
N ARG A 64 -4.46 -24.10 -4.15
CA ARG A 64 -4.65 -25.40 -4.81
C ARG A 64 -4.31 -25.35 -6.30
N ARG A 65 -4.67 -24.26 -6.97
CA ARG A 65 -4.37 -24.06 -8.39
C ARG A 65 -3.05 -23.33 -8.52
N SER A 66 -2.03 -24.03 -9.01
CA SER A 66 -0.72 -23.42 -9.20
C SER A 66 -0.79 -22.41 -10.35
N CYS A 67 -0.08 -21.30 -10.19
CA CYS A 67 0.14 -20.36 -11.29
C CYS A 67 0.84 -21.02 -12.50
N ALA A 68 1.64 -22.07 -12.27
CA ALA A 68 2.28 -22.83 -13.34
C ALA A 68 1.28 -23.48 -14.32
N ASP A 69 0.09 -23.87 -13.84
CA ASP A 69 -0.94 -24.47 -14.69
C ASP A 69 -1.73 -23.42 -15.48
N ALA A 70 -1.81 -22.20 -14.94
CA ALA A 70 -2.67 -21.14 -15.44
C ALA A 70 -1.97 -20.17 -16.40
N GLU A 71 -0.67 -19.94 -16.23
CA GLU A 71 0.11 -18.88 -16.89
C GLU A 71 -0.68 -17.57 -17.00
N PRO A 72 -1.10 -16.99 -15.86
CA PRO A 72 -2.05 -15.88 -15.85
C PRO A 72 -1.43 -14.62 -16.45
N PHE A 73 -2.23 -13.89 -17.22
CA PHE A 73 -1.86 -12.54 -17.68
C PHE A 73 -1.76 -11.58 -16.50
N LEU A 74 -2.67 -11.69 -15.53
CA LEU A 74 -2.71 -10.86 -14.34
C LEU A 74 -2.90 -11.74 -13.10
N VAL A 75 -2.07 -11.52 -12.09
CA VAL A 75 -2.30 -12.04 -10.74
C VAL A 75 -2.70 -10.89 -9.83
N ILE A 76 -3.81 -11.02 -9.13
CA ILE A 76 -4.29 -10.08 -8.13
C ILE A 76 -4.10 -10.73 -6.75
N LEU A 77 -3.15 -10.22 -5.98
CA LEU A 77 -2.94 -10.65 -4.60
C LEU A 77 -3.60 -9.67 -3.64
N VAL A 78 -4.64 -10.15 -2.96
CA VAL A 78 -5.48 -9.35 -2.07
C VAL A 78 -5.00 -9.53 -0.63
N ALA A 79 -4.51 -8.45 -0.01
CA ALA A 79 -4.14 -8.47 1.40
C ALA A 79 -5.39 -8.53 2.28
N SER A 80 -5.51 -9.60 3.07
CA SER A 80 -6.70 -9.89 3.90
C SER A 80 -6.26 -10.38 5.27
N ARG A 81 -7.04 -10.13 6.32
CA ARG A 81 -6.80 -10.69 7.66
C ARG A 81 -7.57 -12.01 7.82
N PRO A 82 -7.15 -12.92 8.72
CA PRO A 82 -7.91 -14.13 9.03
C PRO A 82 -9.42 -13.91 9.19
N GLY A 83 -9.81 -12.91 10.00
CA GLY A 83 -11.22 -12.61 10.26
C GLY A 83 -12.01 -11.96 9.12
N ASP A 84 -11.38 -11.56 8.01
CA ASP A 84 -12.03 -10.88 6.87
C ASP A 84 -12.77 -11.87 5.93
N VAL A 85 -13.34 -12.95 6.47
CA VAL A 85 -14.03 -14.03 5.72
C VAL A 85 -15.13 -13.44 4.81
N GLN A 86 -15.94 -12.51 5.35
CA GLN A 86 -17.02 -11.87 4.58
C GLN A 86 -16.48 -11.01 3.43
N ALA A 87 -15.35 -10.34 3.62
CA ALA A 87 -14.77 -9.49 2.58
C ALA A 87 -14.16 -10.33 1.46
N ARG A 88 -13.46 -11.42 1.79
CA ARG A 88 -13.00 -12.40 0.79
C ARG A 88 -14.17 -12.98 0.01
N GLN A 89 -15.23 -13.38 0.70
CA GLN A 89 -16.42 -13.92 0.05
C GLN A 89 -17.09 -12.90 -0.88
N ALA A 90 -17.18 -11.62 -0.48
CA ALA A 90 -17.69 -10.56 -1.35
C ALA A 90 -16.86 -10.44 -2.63
N ILE A 91 -15.53 -10.48 -2.55
CA ILE A 91 -14.64 -10.42 -3.72
C ILE A 91 -14.86 -11.63 -4.64
N ARG A 92 -14.95 -12.85 -4.07
CA ARG A 92 -15.20 -14.09 -4.83
C ARG A 92 -16.49 -14.06 -5.65
N ILE A 93 -17.54 -13.40 -5.15
CA ILE A 93 -18.83 -13.30 -5.86
C ILE A 93 -19.00 -12.01 -6.66
N THR A 94 -17.99 -11.13 -6.68
CA THR A 94 -18.03 -9.84 -7.39
C THR A 94 -16.91 -9.73 -8.42
N TRP A 95 -16.02 -8.75 -8.29
CA TRP A 95 -15.01 -8.42 -9.27
C TRP A 95 -13.92 -9.49 -9.41
N GLY A 96 -13.71 -10.31 -8.37
CA GLY A 96 -12.77 -11.42 -8.37
C GLY A 96 -13.36 -12.74 -8.90
N SER A 97 -14.64 -12.76 -9.28
CA SER A 97 -15.36 -13.99 -9.66
C SER A 97 -14.97 -14.58 -11.00
N ARG A 98 -14.50 -13.76 -11.96
CA ARG A 98 -14.19 -14.22 -13.32
C ARG A 98 -12.70 -14.46 -13.50
N GLU A 99 -12.38 -15.63 -14.02
CA GLU A 99 -10.99 -16.07 -14.30
C GLU A 99 -10.45 -15.55 -15.65
N SER A 100 -11.27 -14.86 -16.45
CA SER A 100 -10.84 -14.33 -17.75
C SER A 100 -11.62 -13.10 -18.19
N TRP A 101 -10.91 -12.13 -18.77
CA TRP A 101 -11.47 -10.98 -19.47
C TRP A 101 -10.69 -10.72 -20.76
N TRP A 102 -11.37 -10.47 -21.88
CA TRP A 102 -10.73 -10.19 -23.17
C TRP A 102 -9.73 -11.28 -23.61
N GLY A 103 -10.00 -12.55 -23.28
CA GLY A 103 -9.11 -13.68 -23.55
C GLY A 103 -7.88 -13.77 -22.64
N GLN A 104 -7.71 -12.84 -21.71
CA GLN A 104 -6.61 -12.82 -20.75
C GLN A 104 -7.02 -13.54 -19.46
N ARG A 105 -6.21 -14.50 -19.00
CA ARG A 105 -6.44 -15.23 -17.75
C ARG A 105 -6.06 -14.38 -16.52
N ILE A 106 -6.87 -14.46 -15.48
CA ILE A 106 -6.68 -13.72 -14.23
C ILE A 106 -6.75 -14.70 -13.07
N LEU A 107 -5.80 -14.57 -12.15
CA LEU A 107 -5.73 -15.34 -10.92
C LEU A 107 -5.85 -14.40 -9.73
N THR A 108 -6.89 -14.56 -8.92
CA THR A 108 -7.10 -13.78 -7.69
C THR A 108 -6.86 -14.66 -6.48
N LEU A 109 -5.96 -14.26 -5.58
CA LEU A 109 -5.60 -15.02 -4.38
C LEU A 109 -5.56 -14.10 -3.15
N PHE A 110 -5.80 -14.67 -1.97
CA PHE A 110 -5.83 -13.95 -0.70
C PHE A 110 -4.58 -14.21 0.14
N LEU A 111 -3.94 -13.13 0.60
CA LEU A 111 -2.71 -13.15 1.39
C LEU A 111 -3.03 -12.93 2.87
N LEU A 112 -2.70 -13.92 3.72
CA LEU A 112 -2.94 -13.88 5.15
C LEU A 112 -1.64 -14.09 5.95
N GLY A 113 -1.58 -13.47 7.13
CA GLY A 113 -0.67 -13.89 8.20
C GLY A 113 -1.40 -14.78 9.23
N GLN A 114 -0.74 -15.02 10.35
CA GLN A 114 -1.31 -15.66 11.53
C GLN A 114 -2.21 -14.68 12.30
N GLY A 115 -3.36 -15.15 12.76
CA GLY A 115 -4.21 -14.40 13.69
C GLY A 115 -3.54 -14.23 15.05
N ALA A 116 -3.76 -13.10 15.70
CA ALA A 116 -3.23 -12.84 17.06
C ALA A 116 -3.94 -13.66 18.16
N GLN A 117 -5.14 -14.14 17.87
CA GLN A 117 -5.91 -15.04 18.73
C GLN A 117 -6.46 -16.17 17.86
N ARG A 118 -6.65 -17.36 18.45
CA ARG A 118 -7.52 -18.37 17.84
C ARG A 118 -8.90 -17.74 17.74
N GLU A 119 -9.51 -17.79 16.57
CA GLU A 119 -10.86 -17.30 16.37
C GLU A 119 -11.82 -18.21 17.15
N ASP A 120 -12.05 -17.87 18.43
CA ASP A 120 -12.94 -18.60 19.36
C ASP A 120 -14.43 -18.39 19.04
N GLY A 121 -14.76 -18.20 17.77
CA GLY A 121 -16.13 -18.11 17.28
C GLY A 121 -16.51 -19.40 16.55
N ALA A 122 -17.20 -20.32 17.23
CA ALA A 122 -17.68 -21.59 16.67
C ALA A 122 -18.61 -21.47 15.43
N ALA A 123 -18.91 -20.24 14.97
CA ALA A 123 -19.77 -19.94 13.82
C ALA A 123 -19.02 -19.36 12.60
N ALA A 124 -17.75 -18.97 12.73
CA ALA A 124 -16.94 -18.51 11.60
C ALA A 124 -16.20 -19.70 10.98
N LEU A 125 -16.17 -19.77 9.64
CA LEU A 125 -15.36 -20.75 8.92
C LEU A 125 -13.90 -20.52 9.28
N SER A 126 -13.20 -21.54 9.78
CA SER A 126 -11.76 -21.40 10.05
C SER A 126 -11.00 -21.13 8.74
N VAL A 127 -9.84 -20.47 8.82
CA VAL A 127 -9.00 -20.21 7.63
C VAL A 127 -8.61 -21.52 6.94
N GLU A 128 -8.40 -22.59 7.70
CA GLU A 128 -8.13 -23.93 7.20
C GLU A 128 -9.32 -24.49 6.40
N ASP A 129 -10.53 -24.43 6.95
CA ASP A 129 -11.74 -24.89 6.27
C ASP A 129 -12.02 -24.07 5.01
N GLU A 130 -11.80 -22.76 5.06
CA GLU A 130 -11.91 -21.87 3.91
C GLU A 130 -10.89 -22.22 2.83
N SER A 131 -9.64 -22.49 3.22
CA SER A 131 -8.58 -22.90 2.30
C SER A 131 -8.91 -24.24 1.63
N VAL A 132 -9.51 -25.19 2.37
CA VAL A 132 -9.98 -26.46 1.80
C VAL A 132 -11.14 -26.24 0.83
N LEU A 133 -12.06 -25.32 1.13
CA LEU A 133 -13.24 -25.06 0.33
C LEU A 133 -12.92 -24.34 -0.99
N TYR A 134 -12.12 -23.27 -0.93
CA TYR A 134 -11.88 -22.39 -2.08
C TYR A 134 -10.50 -22.57 -2.72
N GLY A 135 -9.48 -22.96 -1.95
CA GLY A 135 -8.12 -23.20 -2.46
C GLY A 135 -7.41 -21.95 -2.98
N ASP A 136 -7.83 -20.75 -2.56
CA ASP A 136 -7.34 -19.44 -3.03
C ASP A 136 -6.62 -18.64 -1.93
N ILE A 137 -6.24 -19.29 -0.83
CA ILE A 137 -5.57 -18.68 0.32
C ILE A 137 -4.09 -19.06 0.34
N ILE A 138 -3.23 -18.05 0.48
CA ILE A 138 -1.81 -18.18 0.81
C ILE A 138 -1.61 -17.60 2.20
N ARG A 139 -1.03 -18.40 3.09
CA ARG A 139 -0.71 -17.97 4.46
C ARG A 139 0.76 -18.20 4.77
N GLN A 140 1.42 -17.21 5.38
CA GLN A 140 2.80 -17.32 5.84
C GLN A 140 2.90 -17.07 7.35
N ASP A 141 3.94 -17.60 7.97
CA ASP A 141 4.14 -17.54 9.41
C ASP A 141 4.66 -16.18 9.90
N PHE A 142 3.75 -15.20 9.99
CA PHE A 142 3.96 -13.93 10.70
C PHE A 142 2.66 -13.41 11.28
N LEU A 143 2.73 -12.65 12.38
CA LEU A 143 1.54 -12.07 13.00
C LEU A 143 0.88 -11.02 12.08
N ASP A 144 -0.39 -11.20 11.76
CA ASP A 144 -1.15 -10.34 10.86
C ASP A 144 -1.63 -9.07 11.57
N THR A 145 -0.79 -8.03 11.53
CA THR A 145 -1.08 -6.71 12.09
C THR A 145 -0.92 -5.62 11.03
N TYR A 146 -1.49 -4.44 11.30
CA TYR A 146 -1.30 -3.29 10.43
C TYR A 146 0.18 -2.89 10.29
N ASP A 147 0.96 -2.99 11.37
CA ASP A 147 2.40 -2.65 11.34
C ASP A 147 3.23 -3.70 10.57
N ASN A 148 2.70 -4.92 10.40
CA ASN A 148 3.33 -6.01 9.64
C ASN A 148 2.84 -6.10 8.19
N LEU A 149 2.11 -5.10 7.67
CA LEU A 149 1.67 -5.09 6.27
C LEU A 149 2.83 -5.21 5.30
N THR A 150 3.98 -4.60 5.59
CA THR A 150 5.17 -4.72 4.75
C THR A 150 5.67 -6.16 4.66
N LEU A 151 5.53 -6.95 5.72
CA LEU A 151 5.88 -8.37 5.69
C LEU A 151 4.92 -9.16 4.78
N LYS A 152 3.63 -8.81 4.80
CA LYS A 152 2.64 -9.37 3.88
C LYS A 152 2.89 -8.96 2.43
N THR A 153 3.34 -7.73 2.19
CA THR A 153 3.78 -7.31 0.86
C THR A 153 5.02 -8.08 0.42
N ILE A 154 6.04 -8.22 1.27
CA ILE A 154 7.21 -9.06 0.96
C ILE A 154 6.79 -10.52 0.65
N MET A 155 5.81 -11.06 1.38
CA MET A 155 5.22 -12.37 1.10
C MET A 155 4.59 -12.43 -0.30
N ALA A 156 3.89 -11.38 -0.73
CA ALA A 156 3.30 -11.28 -2.08
C ALA A 156 4.37 -11.39 -3.17
N PHE A 157 5.45 -10.61 -3.02
CA PHE A 157 6.58 -10.60 -3.94
C PHE A 157 7.37 -11.92 -3.90
N GLN A 158 7.53 -12.52 -2.72
CA GLN A 158 8.14 -13.84 -2.55
C GLN A 158 7.36 -14.92 -3.28
N TRP A 159 6.05 -15.01 -3.03
CA TRP A 159 5.20 -16.02 -3.65
C TRP A 159 5.20 -15.87 -5.17
N LEU A 160 5.11 -14.63 -5.68
CA LEU A 160 5.21 -14.37 -7.12
C LEU A 160 6.55 -14.87 -7.68
N SER A 161 7.66 -14.63 -6.97
CA SER A 161 8.99 -15.04 -7.40
C SER A 161 9.23 -16.55 -7.36
N GLU A 162 8.65 -17.25 -6.38
CA GLU A 162 8.87 -18.69 -6.17
C GLU A 162 7.88 -19.55 -6.96
N PHE A 163 6.63 -19.10 -7.12
CA PHE A 163 5.53 -19.92 -7.61
C PHE A 163 4.82 -19.37 -8.85
N CYS A 164 5.11 -18.13 -9.26
CA CYS A 164 4.35 -17.48 -10.32
C CYS A 164 5.17 -16.49 -11.18
N SER A 165 6.43 -16.84 -11.47
CA SER A 165 7.37 -15.98 -12.19
C SER A 165 6.98 -15.63 -13.63
N ASN A 166 6.05 -16.40 -14.21
CA ASN A 166 5.61 -16.24 -15.60
C ASN A 166 4.41 -15.30 -15.77
N ALA A 167 3.82 -14.81 -14.67
CA ALA A 167 2.72 -13.86 -14.76
C ALA A 167 3.18 -12.56 -15.44
N ARG A 168 2.41 -12.04 -16.40
CA ARG A 168 2.78 -10.81 -17.11
C ARG A 168 2.63 -9.57 -16.22
N PHE A 169 1.56 -9.50 -15.44
CA PHE A 169 1.31 -8.43 -14.50
C PHE A 169 0.98 -8.96 -13.11
N PHE A 170 1.39 -8.22 -12.11
CA PHE A 170 1.10 -8.44 -10.70
C PHE A 170 0.41 -7.20 -10.14
N MET A 171 -0.72 -7.39 -9.46
CA MET A 171 -1.40 -6.36 -8.69
C MET A 171 -1.46 -6.78 -7.23
N LYS A 172 -1.06 -5.88 -6.32
CA LYS A 172 -1.42 -5.95 -4.90
C LYS A 172 -2.60 -5.03 -4.66
N THR A 173 -3.54 -5.44 -3.80
CA THR A 173 -4.67 -4.61 -3.36
C THR A 173 -5.17 -5.07 -2.00
N ASP A 174 -6.18 -4.40 -1.46
CA ASP A 174 -6.79 -4.66 -0.15
C ASP A 174 -8.25 -5.11 -0.30
N VAL A 175 -8.82 -5.71 0.75
CA VAL A 175 -10.19 -6.28 0.71
C VAL A 175 -11.31 -5.25 0.62
N ASP A 176 -11.04 -3.98 0.91
CA ASP A 176 -12.00 -2.86 0.89
C ASP A 176 -11.93 -2.04 -0.40
N VAL A 177 -11.37 -2.62 -1.47
CA VAL A 177 -11.20 -1.98 -2.77
C VAL A 177 -12.15 -2.60 -3.79
N PHE A 178 -12.88 -1.75 -4.50
CA PHE A 178 -13.60 -2.14 -5.70
C PHE A 178 -12.63 -2.11 -6.89
N ILE A 179 -12.62 -3.17 -7.69
CA ILE A 179 -11.84 -3.22 -8.93
C ILE A 179 -12.78 -3.49 -10.11
N ASN A 180 -12.78 -2.61 -11.10
CA ASN A 180 -13.36 -2.91 -12.41
C ASN A 180 -12.35 -3.73 -13.21
N THR A 181 -12.32 -5.04 -12.95
CA THR A 181 -11.37 -5.99 -13.57
C THR A 181 -11.35 -5.93 -15.11
N PRO A 182 -12.49 -5.79 -15.83
CA PRO A 182 -12.50 -5.58 -17.28
C PRO A 182 -11.71 -4.35 -17.74
N ASN A 183 -11.85 -3.22 -17.03
CA ASN A 183 -11.15 -1.98 -17.36
C ASN A 183 -9.67 -2.05 -17.01
N LEU A 184 -9.35 -2.70 -15.88
CA LEU A 184 -7.97 -2.98 -15.51
C LEU A 184 -7.25 -3.77 -16.62
N VAL A 185 -7.84 -4.86 -17.12
CA VAL A 185 -7.23 -5.64 -18.20
C VAL A 185 -7.07 -4.81 -19.48
N LYS A 186 -8.06 -3.99 -19.85
CA LYS A 186 -7.93 -3.09 -21.01
C LYS A 186 -6.76 -2.12 -20.87
N LEU A 187 -6.60 -1.49 -19.70
CA LEU A 187 -5.45 -0.62 -19.43
C LEU A 187 -4.14 -1.40 -19.63
N LEU A 188 -4.01 -2.56 -19.01
CA LEU A 188 -2.79 -3.38 -19.06
C LEU A 188 -2.45 -3.88 -20.47
N LEU A 189 -3.45 -4.13 -21.31
CA LEU A 189 -3.25 -4.48 -22.73
C LEU A 189 -2.72 -3.30 -23.57
N GLN A 190 -3.00 -2.06 -23.15
CA GLN A 190 -2.51 -0.85 -23.83
C GLN A 190 -1.10 -0.44 -23.37
N LEU A 191 -0.65 -0.92 -22.20
CA LEU A 191 0.69 -0.64 -21.72
C LEU A 191 1.73 -1.40 -22.55
N ASN A 192 2.65 -0.65 -23.16
CA ASN A 192 3.77 -1.19 -23.89
C ASN A 192 4.63 -2.08 -22.98
N SER A 193 5.08 -3.24 -23.49
CA SER A 193 5.75 -4.29 -22.70
C SER A 193 7.21 -3.97 -22.34
N SER A 194 7.50 -2.76 -21.86
CA SER A 194 8.87 -2.30 -21.57
C SER A 194 9.50 -2.92 -20.32
N GLU A 195 8.94 -4.00 -19.76
CA GLU A 195 9.38 -4.73 -18.56
C GLU A 195 9.54 -3.85 -17.30
N ASN A 196 9.10 -2.59 -17.35
CA ASN A 196 9.27 -1.57 -16.30
C ASN A 196 7.96 -0.82 -16.02
N VAL A 197 6.82 -1.47 -16.25
CA VAL A 197 5.52 -0.89 -15.94
C VAL A 197 5.31 -0.92 -14.43
N PHE A 198 5.04 0.24 -13.85
CA PHE A 198 4.57 0.42 -12.48
C PHE A 198 3.47 1.48 -12.48
N THR A 199 2.23 1.12 -12.11
CA THR A 199 1.09 2.04 -12.18
C THR A 199 0.14 1.85 -11.00
N GLY A 200 -0.79 2.80 -10.84
CA GLY A 200 -1.71 2.91 -9.70
C GLY A 200 -2.03 4.38 -9.45
N TYR A 201 -2.51 4.72 -8.26
CA TYR A 201 -2.72 6.12 -7.85
C TYR A 201 -1.41 6.73 -7.34
N PRO A 202 -0.78 7.68 -8.06
CA PRO A 202 0.51 8.24 -7.66
C PRO A 202 0.37 9.17 -6.46
N LEU A 203 1.28 9.03 -5.50
CA LEU A 203 1.49 9.95 -4.39
C LEU A 203 2.89 10.54 -4.54
N ILE A 204 2.92 11.83 -4.87
CA ILE A 204 4.14 12.63 -5.11
C ILE A 204 4.21 13.71 -4.03
N ASP A 205 5.42 14.01 -3.56
CA ASP A 205 5.68 15.01 -2.51
C ASP A 205 4.88 14.79 -1.21
N ASN A 206 4.55 13.53 -0.91
CA ASN A 206 3.79 13.19 0.29
C ASN A 206 4.69 13.28 1.54
N VAL A 207 4.17 13.91 2.59
CA VAL A 207 4.91 14.18 3.81
C VAL A 207 4.89 12.98 4.76
N ALA A 208 6.04 12.64 5.33
CA ALA A 208 6.14 11.68 6.42
C ALA A 208 5.46 12.26 7.68
N TYR A 209 4.28 11.75 8.01
CA TYR A 209 3.44 12.33 9.06
C TYR A 209 4.00 12.06 10.46
N ARG A 210 4.09 13.11 11.29
CA ARG A 210 4.66 13.11 12.64
C ARG A 210 3.68 13.70 13.69
N GLY A 211 2.38 13.73 13.39
CA GLY A 211 1.34 14.27 14.28
C GLY A 211 0.69 13.23 15.20
N LEU A 212 -0.49 13.55 15.75
CA LEU A 212 -1.16 12.73 16.78
C LEU A 212 -1.86 11.47 16.24
N ASP A 213 -2.14 11.41 14.94
CA ASP A 213 -2.73 10.22 14.33
C ASP A 213 -1.72 9.07 14.26
N ARG A 214 -1.84 8.15 15.22
CA ARG A 214 -0.96 6.98 15.36
C ARG A 214 -0.95 6.05 14.16
N LYS A 215 -2.03 5.99 13.36
CA LYS A 215 -2.08 5.09 12.19
C LYS A 215 -1.12 5.55 11.10
N ARG A 216 -1.03 6.88 10.91
CA ARG A 216 -0.18 7.53 9.90
C ARG A 216 1.17 7.99 10.45
N PHE A 217 1.37 7.92 11.76
CA PHE A 217 2.63 8.29 12.39
C PHE A 217 3.74 7.30 12.02
N ILE A 218 4.92 7.84 11.67
CA ILE A 218 6.20 7.13 11.60
C ILE A 218 7.23 7.97 12.35
N SER A 219 8.27 7.39 12.95
CA SER A 219 9.26 8.18 13.72
C SER A 219 10.41 8.66 12.83
N TYR A 220 11.24 9.59 13.32
CA TYR A 220 12.50 9.93 12.64
C TYR A 220 13.51 8.78 12.63
N GLU A 221 13.46 7.90 13.63
CA GLU A 221 14.30 6.70 13.69
C GLU A 221 13.92 5.69 12.59
N GLU A 222 12.63 5.56 12.30
CA GLU A 222 12.13 4.67 11.27
C GLU A 222 12.27 5.30 9.87
N TYR A 223 12.00 6.60 9.73
CA TYR A 223 12.18 7.33 8.48
C TYR A 223 12.68 8.76 8.74
N PRO A 224 13.96 9.09 8.41
CA PRO A 224 14.57 10.35 8.82
C PRO A 224 14.22 11.54 7.90
N PHE A 225 13.65 11.29 6.72
CA PHE A 225 13.37 12.35 5.74
C PHE A 225 11.97 12.94 5.92
N LYS A 226 11.80 14.16 5.41
CA LYS A 226 10.52 14.89 5.47
C LYS A 226 9.50 14.37 4.46
N LEU A 227 9.96 14.04 3.25
CA LEU A 227 9.12 13.60 2.13
C LEU A 227 9.41 12.14 1.82
N TYR A 228 8.39 11.38 1.43
CA TYR A 228 8.57 10.07 0.81
C TYR A 228 9.02 10.23 -0.65
N PRO A 229 9.78 9.28 -1.21
CA PRO A 229 9.97 9.22 -2.65
C PRO A 229 8.62 8.91 -3.33
N PRO A 230 8.45 9.22 -4.64
CA PRO A 230 7.21 8.91 -5.36
C PRO A 230 6.83 7.44 -5.26
N TYR A 231 5.57 7.16 -4.95
CA TYR A 231 5.04 5.81 -4.79
C TYR A 231 3.56 5.74 -5.22
N CYS A 232 3.01 4.54 -5.39
CA CYS A 232 1.58 4.34 -5.61
C CYS A 232 0.91 4.03 -4.28
N SER A 233 -0.30 4.55 -4.06
CA SER A 233 -1.07 4.28 -2.84
C SER A 233 -1.37 2.78 -2.62
N GLY A 234 -1.41 2.36 -1.35
CA GLY A 234 -1.80 1.02 -0.92
C GLY A 234 -3.19 0.53 -1.37
N LEU A 235 -4.07 1.41 -1.90
CA LEU A 235 -5.35 1.00 -2.53
C LEU A 235 -5.14 -0.07 -3.61
N GLY A 236 -4.03 0.01 -4.31
CA GLY A 236 -3.65 -0.98 -5.29
C GLY A 236 -2.66 -0.42 -6.28
N TYR A 237 -1.65 -1.23 -6.56
CA TYR A 237 -0.62 -0.91 -7.52
C TYR A 237 -0.29 -2.13 -8.36
N ILE A 238 0.11 -1.86 -9.60
CA ILE A 238 0.38 -2.88 -10.61
C ILE A 238 1.81 -2.76 -11.08
N LEU A 239 2.50 -3.88 -11.14
CA LEU A 239 3.84 -4.00 -11.71
C LEU A 239 3.83 -5.00 -12.86
N ASP A 240 4.71 -4.77 -13.84
CA ASP A 240 5.16 -5.85 -14.73
C ASP A 240 5.76 -7.00 -13.90
N GLY A 241 5.51 -8.25 -14.31
CA GLY A 241 5.98 -9.43 -13.60
C GLY A 241 7.50 -9.46 -13.44
N LYS A 242 8.26 -9.13 -14.49
CA LYS A 242 9.73 -9.11 -14.44
C LYS A 242 10.24 -7.96 -13.57
N LEU A 243 9.54 -6.84 -13.53
CA LEU A 243 9.83 -5.78 -12.57
C LEU A 243 9.61 -6.27 -11.15
N ALA A 244 8.50 -6.94 -10.86
CA ALA A 244 8.21 -7.46 -9.53
C ALA A 244 9.28 -8.44 -9.04
N LEU A 245 9.82 -9.32 -9.90
CA LEU A 245 10.93 -10.21 -9.56
C LEU A 245 12.20 -9.45 -9.15
N ARG A 246 12.58 -8.41 -9.91
CA ARG A 246 13.74 -7.55 -9.59
C ARG A 246 13.51 -6.76 -8.31
N THR A 247 12.30 -6.26 -8.09
CA THR A 247 11.92 -5.60 -6.85
C THR A 247 12.04 -6.57 -5.67
N TYR A 248 11.61 -7.82 -5.80
CA TYR A 248 11.76 -8.82 -4.74
C TYR A 248 13.23 -9.08 -4.39
N GLN A 249 14.12 -9.17 -5.38
CA GLN A 249 15.56 -9.32 -5.12
C GLN A 249 16.08 -8.12 -4.32
N LEU A 250 15.72 -6.89 -4.72
CA LEU A 250 16.12 -5.68 -4.02
C LEU A 250 15.55 -5.58 -2.60
N MET A 251 14.31 -6.01 -2.36
CA MET A 251 13.72 -6.03 -1.01
C MET A 251 14.57 -6.81 0.00
N GLY A 252 15.39 -7.77 -0.45
CA GLY A 252 16.35 -8.47 0.41
C GLY A 252 17.46 -7.56 0.95
N HIS A 253 17.69 -6.41 0.34
CA HIS A 253 18.71 -5.43 0.69
C HIS A 253 18.12 -4.11 1.21
N VAL A 254 16.80 -4.00 1.34
CA VAL A 254 16.16 -2.76 1.80
C VAL A 254 15.46 -3.01 3.11
N LYS A 255 15.87 -2.29 4.16
CA LYS A 255 15.26 -2.39 5.49
C LYS A 255 13.75 -2.09 5.41
N PRO A 256 12.87 -3.03 5.85
CA PRO A 256 11.44 -2.79 5.88
C PRO A 256 11.05 -1.64 6.81
N LEU A 257 10.03 -0.88 6.42
CA LEU A 257 9.35 0.12 7.24
C LEU A 257 7.84 -0.20 7.30
N LYS A 258 7.09 0.45 8.18
CA LYS A 258 5.68 0.17 8.46
C LYS A 258 4.73 0.33 7.27
N PHE A 259 4.97 1.34 6.42
CA PHE A 259 4.13 1.65 5.26
C PHE A 259 4.58 0.88 4.02
N GLU A 260 3.88 -0.21 3.72
CA GLU A 260 4.24 -1.13 2.64
C GLU A 260 4.33 -0.48 1.26
N ASP A 261 3.43 0.46 0.98
CA ASP A 261 3.34 1.17 -0.30
C ASP A 261 4.52 2.13 -0.49
N VAL A 262 4.90 2.84 0.58
CA VAL A 262 6.14 3.63 0.64
C VAL A 262 7.36 2.74 0.49
N TYR A 263 7.39 1.56 1.15
CA TYR A 263 8.50 0.61 1.05
C TYR A 263 8.71 0.10 -0.38
N VAL A 264 7.64 -0.27 -1.08
CA VAL A 264 7.68 -0.61 -2.51
C VAL A 264 8.14 0.57 -3.35
N GLY A 265 7.66 1.78 -3.04
CA GLY A 265 8.11 3.02 -3.66
C GLY A 265 9.62 3.24 -3.54
N ILE A 266 10.19 3.07 -2.34
CA ILE A 266 11.64 3.17 -2.10
C ILE A 266 12.39 2.17 -2.98
N CYS A 267 11.96 0.90 -3.01
CA CYS A 267 12.59 -0.13 -3.82
C CYS A 267 12.57 0.24 -5.31
N LEU A 268 11.43 0.67 -5.84
CA LEU A 268 11.29 1.04 -7.25
C LEU A 268 12.08 2.29 -7.62
N ASN A 269 12.21 3.26 -6.70
CA ASN A 269 13.05 4.44 -6.91
C ASN A 269 14.54 4.09 -6.94
N ILE A 270 15.00 3.14 -6.11
CA ILE A 270 16.38 2.61 -6.19
C ILE A 270 16.61 1.92 -7.54
N LEU A 271 15.62 1.18 -8.05
CA LEU A 271 15.64 0.59 -9.40
C LEU A 271 15.47 1.63 -10.53
N LYS A 272 15.28 2.92 -10.21
CA LYS A 272 15.07 4.01 -11.16
C LYS A 272 13.84 3.81 -12.06
N VAL A 273 12.79 3.21 -11.52
CA VAL A 273 11.51 3.02 -12.21
C VAL A 273 10.56 4.13 -11.84
N ASN A 274 10.05 4.83 -12.84
CA ASN A 274 9.05 5.88 -12.67
C ASN A 274 7.64 5.29 -12.69
N ILE A 275 6.71 5.98 -12.00
CA ILE A 275 5.29 5.65 -12.07
C ILE A 275 4.78 5.97 -13.49
N THR A 276 4.21 4.96 -14.14
CA THR A 276 3.44 5.09 -15.37
C THR A 276 2.07 5.64 -15.03
N ILE A 277 1.85 6.93 -15.27
CA ILE A 277 0.59 7.60 -15.01
C ILE A 277 -0.37 7.30 -16.18
N PRO A 278 -1.55 6.71 -15.93
CA PRO A 278 -2.55 6.53 -16.98
C PRO A 278 -2.96 7.87 -17.59
N ALA A 279 -3.27 7.89 -18.89
CA ALA A 279 -3.66 9.12 -19.59
C ALA A 279 -4.96 9.72 -19.02
N ASP A 280 -5.85 8.86 -18.53
CA ASP A 280 -7.07 9.24 -17.83
C ASP A 280 -6.82 9.19 -16.31
N THR A 281 -6.88 10.35 -15.66
CA THR A 281 -6.64 10.49 -14.23
C THR A 281 -7.85 10.10 -13.37
N GLU A 282 -9.02 9.88 -13.96
CA GLU A 282 -10.25 9.47 -13.27
C GLU A 282 -10.42 7.94 -13.20
N GLN A 283 -9.31 7.19 -13.26
CA GLN A 283 -9.33 5.73 -13.19
C GLN A 283 -9.16 5.18 -11.77
N PHE A 284 -8.44 5.87 -10.90
CA PHE A 284 -8.14 5.41 -9.55
C PHE A 284 -8.62 6.44 -8.52
N PHE A 285 -9.43 6.01 -7.55
CA PHE A 285 -9.95 6.86 -6.50
C PHE A 285 -9.46 6.41 -5.12
N LEU A 286 -8.64 7.26 -4.50
CA LEU A 286 -8.05 7.04 -3.17
C LEU A 286 -9.08 6.95 -2.04
N TYR A 287 -10.25 7.55 -2.25
CA TYR A 287 -11.33 7.59 -1.30
C TYR A 287 -12.63 7.16 -1.96
N LYS A 288 -13.56 6.70 -1.13
CA LYS A 288 -14.90 6.35 -1.54
C LYS A 288 -15.57 7.52 -2.25
N ILE A 289 -16.14 7.23 -3.40
CA ILE A 289 -16.98 8.14 -4.18
C ILE A 289 -18.43 7.68 -4.15
N ASN A 290 -19.36 8.62 -4.35
CA ASN A 290 -20.78 8.30 -4.50
C ASN A 290 -20.97 7.30 -5.65
N PHE A 291 -21.83 6.31 -5.43
CA PHE A 291 -22.13 5.33 -6.45
C PHE A 291 -22.88 5.97 -7.61
N ASP A 292 -22.28 5.91 -8.79
CA ASP A 292 -22.90 6.22 -10.06
C ASP A 292 -22.47 5.17 -11.09
N VAL A 293 -23.45 4.56 -11.74
CA VAL A 293 -23.22 3.46 -12.69
C VAL A 293 -22.27 3.89 -13.82
N CYS A 294 -22.37 5.12 -14.31
CA CYS A 294 -21.52 5.57 -15.42
C CYS A 294 -20.09 5.80 -14.96
N LYS A 295 -19.87 6.43 -13.81
CA LYS A 295 -18.51 6.56 -13.24
C LYS A 295 -17.87 5.20 -12.99
N TYR A 296 -18.60 4.28 -12.34
CA TYR A 296 -18.07 2.95 -11.99
C TYR A 296 -17.80 2.06 -13.23
N ARG A 297 -18.43 2.35 -14.37
CA ARG A 297 -18.14 1.70 -15.66
C ARG A 297 -16.87 2.20 -16.33
N HIS A 298 -16.39 3.39 -16.02
CA HIS A 298 -15.20 3.98 -16.63
C HIS A 298 -13.96 3.82 -15.75
N LEU A 299 -14.11 3.92 -14.43
CA LEU A 299 -12.99 3.79 -13.50
C LEU A 299 -12.42 2.37 -13.43
N ILE A 300 -11.26 2.25 -12.78
CA ILE A 300 -10.56 1.00 -12.49
C ILE A 300 -10.67 0.62 -11.02
N ALA A 301 -10.40 1.54 -10.08
CA ALA A 301 -10.41 1.21 -8.66
C ALA A 301 -10.97 2.32 -7.76
N VAL A 302 -11.67 1.92 -6.70
CA VAL A 302 -12.17 2.80 -5.64
C VAL A 302 -11.91 2.16 -4.28
N HIS A 303 -11.29 2.90 -3.37
CA HIS A 303 -10.99 2.43 -2.02
C HIS A 303 -12.08 2.78 -1.00
N GLY A 304 -12.21 1.97 0.05
CA GLY A 304 -13.03 2.24 1.22
C GLY A 304 -14.48 1.76 1.10
N LEU A 305 -14.74 0.68 0.36
CA LEU A 305 -16.06 0.06 0.29
C LEU A 305 -16.20 -1.08 1.29
N THR A 306 -17.39 -1.20 1.88
CA THR A 306 -17.76 -2.36 2.69
C THR A 306 -18.08 -3.58 1.81
N SER A 307 -18.04 -4.78 2.39
CA SER A 307 -18.37 -6.02 1.67
C SER A 307 -19.78 -6.00 1.07
N SER A 308 -20.76 -5.45 1.79
CA SER A 308 -22.13 -5.28 1.28
C SER A 308 -22.21 -4.30 0.11
N GLU A 309 -21.45 -3.20 0.17
CA GLU A 309 -21.43 -2.21 -0.91
C GLU A 309 -20.75 -2.76 -2.16
N LEU A 310 -19.65 -3.52 -2.00
CA LEU A 310 -19.01 -4.23 -3.11
C LEU A 310 -20.02 -5.13 -3.85
N VAL A 311 -20.78 -5.93 -3.10
CA VAL A 311 -21.79 -6.83 -3.67
C VAL A 311 -22.90 -6.05 -4.36
N GLN A 312 -23.47 -5.04 -3.69
CA GLN A 312 -24.56 -4.23 -4.24
C GLN A 312 -24.12 -3.50 -5.51
N PHE A 313 -23.00 -2.78 -5.46
CA PHE A 313 -22.53 -1.98 -6.60
C PHE A 313 -22.18 -2.86 -7.79
N TRP A 314 -21.59 -4.04 -7.55
CA TRP A 314 -21.29 -5.00 -8.61
C TRP A 314 -22.56 -5.57 -9.27
N GLN A 315 -23.59 -5.87 -8.47
CA GLN A 315 -24.90 -6.31 -8.98
C GLN A 315 -25.59 -5.22 -9.81
N ASP A 316 -25.56 -3.97 -9.35
CA ASP A 316 -26.14 -2.83 -10.06
C ASP A 316 -25.40 -2.56 -11.39
N LEU A 317 -24.07 -2.69 -11.40
CA LEU A 317 -23.26 -2.58 -12.62
C LEU A 317 -23.54 -3.70 -13.63
N SER A 318 -23.76 -4.92 -13.13
CA SER A 318 -24.03 -6.11 -13.94
C SER A 318 -25.46 -6.15 -14.48
N SER A 319 -26.44 -5.62 -13.74
CA SER A 319 -27.85 -5.60 -14.12
C SER A 319 -28.22 -4.40 -15.00
N GLY A 320 -27.49 -3.29 -14.91
CA GLY A 320 -27.79 -2.02 -15.59
C GLY A 320 -27.50 -1.97 -17.09
N THR A 321 -27.46 -3.09 -17.82
CA THR A 321 -27.08 -3.16 -19.26
C THR A 321 -27.89 -2.24 -20.18
N THR A 322 -28.98 -1.62 -19.71
CA THR A 322 -29.83 -0.69 -20.47
C THR A 322 -29.47 0.80 -20.31
N LYS A 323 -28.71 1.21 -19.29
CA LYS A 323 -28.32 2.62 -19.11
C LYS A 323 -27.12 2.92 -20.02
N THR A 324 -27.28 3.76 -21.03
CA THR A 324 -26.16 4.26 -21.84
C THR A 324 -25.34 5.28 -21.06
N CYS A 325 -24.06 4.96 -20.94
CA CYS A 325 -22.95 5.82 -20.55
C CYS A 325 -22.02 5.83 -21.78
#